data_AF-A0A3S1RM33-F1
#
_entry.id   AF-A0A3S1RM33-F1
#
_cell.length_a   1.000
_cell.length_b   1.000
_cell.length_c   1.000
_cell.angle_alpha   90.00
_cell.angle_beta   90.00
_cell.angle_gamma   90.00
#
_symmetry.space_group_name_H-M   'P 1'
#
loop_
_entity.id
_entity.type
_entity.pdbx_description
1 polymer ?
#
loop_
_entity_poly.entity_id
_entity_poly.type
_entity_poly.pdbx_seq_one_letter_code
_entity_poly.pdbx_strand_id
1 'polypeptide(L)' 'VNVGMGTDHTLFALETGAVTFNKKANGRTYVSVNPIAKAAE' A
#
# COMPACT_ATOMS: atom_id res chain seq x y z
N VAL A 1 2.12 0.54 4.46
CA VAL A 1 1.37 -0.58 5.12
C VAL A 1 0.85 -1.50 4.03
N ASN A 2 0.93 -2.81 4.25
CA ASN A 2 0.41 -3.87 3.36
C ASN A 2 0.96 -3.87 1.92
N VAL A 3 2.25 -3.52 1.81
CA VAL A 3 3.01 -3.49 0.55
C VAL A 3 4.32 -4.25 0.76
N GLY A 4 4.62 -5.18 -0.13
CA GLY A 4 5.91 -5.85 -0.26
C GLY A 4 6.76 -5.22 -1.37
N MET A 5 8.04 -5.58 -1.43
CA MET A 5 8.99 -5.08 -2.42
C MET A 5 9.76 -6.25 -3.05
N GLY A 6 9.78 -6.30 -4.38
CA GLY A 6 10.57 -7.24 -5.16
C GLY A 6 12.06 -6.94 -5.12
N THR A 7 12.87 -7.85 -5.66
CA THR A 7 14.33 -7.68 -5.76
C THR A 7 14.73 -6.49 -6.63
N ASP A 8 13.88 -6.12 -7.57
CA ASP A 8 14.01 -4.98 -8.47
C ASP A 8 13.34 -3.69 -7.94
N HIS A 9 12.98 -3.66 -6.65
CA HIS A 9 12.23 -2.58 -6.00
C HIS A 9 10.78 -2.39 -6.50
N THR A 10 10.25 -3.32 -7.29
CA THR A 10 8.84 -3.29 -7.68
C THR A 10 7.96 -3.52 -6.45
N LEU A 11 6.99 -2.63 -6.22
CA LEU A 11 6.05 -2.75 -5.11
C LEU A 11 4.89 -3.69 -5.49
N PHE A 12 4.49 -4.57 -4.58
CA PHE A 12 3.32 -5.44 -4.75
C PHE A 12 2.44 -5.43 -3.50
N ALA A 13 1.14 -5.65 -3.68
CA ALA A 13 0.18 -5.69 -2.59
C ALA A 13 0.29 -7.00 -1.81
N LEU A 14 0.28 -6.93 -0.47
CA LEU A 14 0.24 -8.13 0.39
C LEU A 14 -1.20 -8.59 0.68
N GLU A 15 -2.18 -7.72 0.47
CA GLU A 15 -3.60 -8.00 0.66
C GLU A 15 -4.44 -7.26 -0.39
N THR A 16 -5.72 -7.63 -0.51
CA THR A 16 -6.67 -6.91 -1.36
C THR A 16 -7.19 -5.66 -0.65
N GLY A 17 -7.12 -4.53 -1.34
CA GLY A 17 -7.48 -3.25 -0.75
C GLY A 17 -7.38 -2.07 -1.73
N ALA A 18 -7.71 -0.88 -1.24
CA ALA A 18 -7.52 0.36 -1.98
C ALA A 18 -6.09 0.89 -1.82
N VAL A 19 -5.43 1.25 -2.92
CA VAL A 19 -4.08 1.82 -2.90
C VAL A 19 -4.13 3.30 -2.52
N THR A 20 -3.27 3.73 -1.60
CA THR A 20 -3.16 5.10 -1.13
C THR A 20 -1.72 5.61 -1.24
N PHE A 21 -1.59 6.90 -1.56
CA PHE A 21 -0.31 7.59 -1.69
C PHE A 21 -0.22 8.69 -0.65
N ASN A 22 0.81 8.63 0.19
CA ASN A 22 1.02 9.60 1.27
C ASN A 22 2.36 10.30 1.08
N LYS A 23 2.35 11.63 1.05
CA LYS A 23 3.58 12.43 1.05
C LYS A 23 4.11 12.56 2.47
N LYS A 24 5.40 12.35 2.67
CA LYS A 24 6.10 12.56 3.94
C LYS A 24 7.18 13.62 3.76
N ALA A 25 7.82 14.01 4.86
CA ALA A 25 8.97 14.90 4.86
C ALA A 25 10.04 14.47 3.84
N ASN A 26 10.80 15.46 3.35
CA ASN A 26 11.87 15.30 2.36
C ASN A 26 11.39 14.85 0.96
N GLY A 27 10.16 15.20 0.59
CA GLY A 27 9.62 14.93 -0.75
C GLY A 27 9.35 13.46 -1.06
N ARG A 28 9.40 12.59 -0.05
CA ARG A 28 9.20 11.15 -0.23
C ARG A 28 7.71 10.83 -0.29
N THR A 29 7.31 10.04 -1.28
CA THR A 29 5.95 9.48 -1.37
C THR A 29 5.97 8.03 -0.95
N TYR A 30 5.06 7.65 -0.06
CA TYR A 30 4.88 6.31 0.46
C TYR A 30 3.58 5.72 -0.08
N VAL A 31 3.62 4.44 -0.45
CA VAL A 31 2.47 3.69 -0.94
C VAL A 31 1.98 2.75 0.16
N SER A 32 0.67 2.67 0.33
CA SER A 32 0.00 1.74 1.26
C SER A 32 -1.24 1.14 0.62
N VAL A 33 -1.58 -0.08 1.02
CA VAL A 33 -2.87 -0.70 0.68
C VAL A 33 -3.74 -0.67 1.93
N ASN A 34 -4.94 -0.07 1.81
CA ASN A 34 -5.94 -0.05 2.86
C ASN A 34 -6.89 -1.24 2.64
N PRO A 35 -7.03 -2.16 3.60
CA PRO A 35 -7.88 -3.32 3.42
C PRO A 35 -9.32 -2.89 3.16
N ILE A 36 -9.98 -3.57 2.21
CA ILE A 36 -11.43 -3.41 2.06
C ILE A 36 -12.05 -4.09 3.27
N ALA A 37 -12.66 -3.30 4.15
CA ALA A 37 -13.48 -3.84 5.21
C ALA A 37 -14.55 -4.72 4.56
N LYS A 38 -14.52 -6.04 4.84
CA LYS A 38 -15.63 -6.91 4.51
C LYS A 38 -16.86 -6.32 5.21
N ALA A 39 -17.79 -5.76 4.45
CA ALA A 39 -19.13 -5.57 4.94
C ALA A 39 -19.62 -6.97 5.35
N ALA A 40 -19.90 -7.15 6.64
CA ALA A 40 -20.51 -8.37 7.12
C ALA A 40 -21.89 -8.46 6.48
N GLU A 41 -22.11 -9.51 5.69
CA GLU A 41 -23.43 -9.96 5.24
C GLU A 41 -24.02 -10.92 6.27
#